data_AF-A0A920FF23-F1
#
_entry.id   AF-A0A920FF23-F1
#
_cell.length_a   1.000
_cell.length_b   1.000
_cell.length_c   1.000
_cell.angle_alpha   90.00
_cell.angle_beta   90.00
_cell.angle_gamma   90.00
#
_symmetry.space_group_name_H-M   'P 1'
#
loop_
_entity.id
_entity.type
_entity.pdbx_description
1 polymer ?
#
loop_
_entity_poly.entity_id
_entity_poly.type
_entity_poly.pdbx_seq_one_letter_code
_entity_poly.pdbx_strand_id
1 'polypeptide(L)'
;MTSELHEEVHYEIPLYDKISFSDSISLNHLIGSTINISYSGIINCVVSGKKINKTYGDGMSYDAFKSSPLAVESIIRPELSRIHEGVALRDYDWEMAHHMQPHIVYLSKTAGIKVGVTRETQIPYRWIDQGAVEALILAKTPTDKRLD
;
A
#
# COMPACT_ATOMS: atom_id res chain seq x y z
N MET A 1 0.82 11.57 1.56
CA MET A 1 -0.08 12.54 2.20
C MET A 1 -0.57 11.92 3.47
N THR A 2 -0.48 12.65 4.57
CA THR A 2 -0.90 12.24 5.92
C THR A 2 -2.06 13.14 6.34
N SER A 3 -2.95 12.60 7.16
CA SER A 3 -4.09 13.35 7.71
C SER A 3 -4.24 13.05 9.19
N GLU A 4 -4.46 14.09 9.99
CA GLU A 4 -4.72 14.00 11.42
C GLU A 4 -5.99 14.78 11.79
N LEU A 5 -6.80 14.24 12.70
CA LEU A 5 -8.05 14.88 13.13
C LEU A 5 -7.84 15.67 14.42
N HIS A 6 -8.04 16.99 14.36
CA HIS A 6 -8.14 17.88 15.52
C HIS A 6 -9.56 18.48 15.59
N GLU A 7 -9.70 19.77 15.92
CA GLU A 7 -10.96 20.51 15.71
C GLU A 7 -11.35 20.51 14.23
N GLU A 8 -10.35 20.63 13.35
CA GLU A 8 -10.45 20.42 11.90
C GLU A 8 -9.45 19.35 11.44
N VAL A 9 -9.64 18.79 10.25
CA VAL A 9 -8.72 17.80 9.68
C VAL A 9 -7.50 18.52 9.13
N HIS A 10 -6.30 18.17 9.60
CA HIS A 10 -5.04 18.67 9.10
C HIS A 10 -4.46 17.73 8.06
N TYR A 11 -4.10 18.26 6.90
CA TYR A 11 -3.52 17.52 5.78
C TYR A 11 -2.08 17.96 5.52
N GLU A 12 -1.18 16.98 5.36
CA GLU A 12 0.22 17.25 5.07
C GLU A 12 0.72 16.42 3.87
N ILE A 13 1.57 17.03 3.04
CA ILE A 13 2.34 16.31 2.01
C ILE A 13 3.79 16.18 2.48
N PRO A 14 4.27 14.96 2.79
CA PRO A 14 5.68 14.72 3.01
C PRO A 14 6.45 14.83 1.68
N LEU A 15 7.55 15.56 1.71
CA LEU A 15 8.51 15.71 0.63
C LEU A 15 9.76 14.88 0.92
N TYR A 16 10.33 14.31 -0.13
CA TYR A 16 11.49 13.45 -0.06
C TYR A 16 12.58 13.96 -1.00
N ASP A 17 13.83 13.97 -0.53
CA ASP A 17 14.99 14.00 -1.43
C ASP A 17 15.35 12.55 -1.76
N LYS A 18 14.95 12.14 -2.97
CA LYS A 18 15.03 10.76 -3.48
C LYS A 18 14.21 9.80 -2.61
N ILE A 19 14.85 9.18 -1.62
CA ILE A 19 14.26 8.19 -0.71
C ILE A 19 14.27 8.66 0.75
N SER A 20 15.01 9.73 1.04
CA SER A 20 15.13 10.27 2.40
C SER A 20 14.06 11.32 2.60
N PHE A 21 13.37 11.26 3.74
CA PHE A 21 12.45 12.33 4.15
C PHE A 21 13.22 13.66 4.20
N SER A 22 12.63 14.70 3.63
CA SER A 22 13.22 16.04 3.58
C SER A 22 12.44 16.99 4.48
N ASP A 23 11.15 17.18 4.19
CA ASP A 23 10.30 18.15 4.88
C ASP A 23 8.82 17.78 4.64
N SER A 24 7.88 18.53 5.22
CA SER A 24 6.44 18.36 5.00
C SER A 24 5.76 19.70 4.78
N ILE A 25 4.83 19.75 3.83
CA ILE A 25 4.02 20.94 3.55
C ILE A 25 2.61 20.77 4.13
N SER A 26 2.18 21.69 4.99
CA SER A 26 0.79 21.81 5.43
C SER A 26 -0.10 22.29 4.28
N LEU A 27 -1.14 21.51 3.97
CA LEU A 27 -2.04 21.76 2.85
C LEU A 27 -3.26 22.59 3.21
N ASN A 28 -3.65 22.67 4.48
CA ASN A 28 -4.88 23.35 4.89
C ASN A 28 -4.92 24.81 4.41
N HIS A 29 -3.79 25.50 4.51
CA HIS A 29 -3.65 26.88 4.05
C HIS A 29 -3.66 27.04 2.52
N LEU A 30 -3.47 25.94 1.78
CA LEU A 30 -3.46 25.92 0.32
C LEU A 30 -4.83 25.53 -0.26
N ILE A 31 -5.84 25.25 0.56
CA ILE A 31 -7.20 24.93 0.11
C ILE A 31 -7.75 26.10 -0.72
N GLY A 32 -8.26 25.80 -1.91
CA GLY A 32 -8.74 26.79 -2.87
C GLY A 32 -7.65 27.48 -3.70
N SER A 33 -6.37 27.21 -3.43
CA SER A 33 -5.25 27.73 -4.23
C SER A 33 -4.93 26.82 -5.42
N THR A 34 -4.37 27.40 -6.50
CA THR A 34 -3.88 26.64 -7.65
C THR A 34 -2.46 26.14 -7.40
N ILE A 35 -2.29 24.83 -7.32
CA ILE A 35 -0.99 24.17 -7.15
C ILE A 35 -0.47 23.68 -8.50
N ASN A 36 0.78 23.97 -8.80
CA ASN A 36 1.46 23.48 -10.00
C ASN A 36 2.58 22.51 -9.61
N ILE A 37 2.58 21.34 -10.24
CA ILE A 37 3.63 20.34 -10.10
C ILE A 37 4.27 20.17 -11.48
N SER A 38 5.58 20.34 -11.56
CA SER A 38 6.34 20.16 -12.80
C SER A 38 7.38 19.06 -12.63
N TYR A 39 7.54 18.27 -13.69
CA TYR A 39 8.54 17.21 -13.71
C TYR A 39 9.89 17.78 -14.17
N SER A 40 10.92 17.62 -13.34
CA SER A 40 12.27 18.16 -13.58
C SER A 40 13.07 17.41 -14.66
N GLY A 41 12.55 16.31 -15.20
CA GLY A 41 13.29 15.43 -16.12
C GLY A 41 14.20 14.43 -15.41
N ILE A 42 14.23 14.41 -14.07
CA ILE A 42 15.06 13.52 -13.27
C ILE A 42 14.23 12.38 -12.71
N ILE A 43 14.62 11.15 -13.01
CA ILE A 43 14.08 9.94 -12.38
C ILE A 43 15.11 9.42 -11.40
N ASN A 44 14.69 9.15 -10.17
CA ASN A 44 15.49 8.43 -9.19
C ASN A 44 14.82 7.10 -8.85
N CYS A 45 15.61 6.05 -8.70
CA CYS A 45 15.13 4.74 -8.28
C CYS A 45 14.47 4.83 -6.91
N VAL A 46 13.24 4.30 -6.77
CA VAL A 46 12.49 4.34 -5.50
C VAL A 46 13.11 3.50 -4.38
N VAL A 47 14.01 2.57 -4.70
CA VAL A 47 14.69 1.71 -3.72
C VAL A 47 16.08 2.23 -3.37
N SER A 48 16.87 2.61 -4.38
CA SER A 48 18.28 2.98 -4.19
C SER A 48 18.56 4.48 -4.25
N GLY A 49 17.59 5.29 -4.66
CA GLY A 49 17.74 6.74 -4.87
C GLY A 49 18.65 7.13 -6.04
N LYS A 50 19.26 6.17 -6.75
CA LYS A 50 20.15 6.43 -7.88
C LYS A 50 19.38 7.04 -9.05
N LYS A 51 19.97 8.05 -9.69
CA LYS A 51 19.44 8.62 -10.94
C LYS A 51 19.44 7.57 -12.06
N ILE A 52 18.32 7.45 -12.76
CA ILE A 52 18.11 6.49 -13.86
C ILE A 52 17.47 7.21 -15.07
N ASN A 53 17.68 6.64 -16.26
CA ASN A 53 17.11 7.15 -17.51
C ASN A 53 15.84 6.39 -17.93
N LYS A 54 15.58 5.23 -17.32
CA LYS A 54 14.42 4.38 -17.57
C LYS A 54 14.05 3.65 -16.28
N THR A 55 12.76 3.48 -16.04
CA THR A 55 12.21 2.74 -14.91
C THR A 55 11.91 1.28 -15.26
N TYR A 56 12.00 0.43 -14.25
CA TYR A 56 11.56 -0.96 -14.27
C TYR A 56 10.62 -1.18 -13.06
N GLY A 57 9.59 -2.02 -13.22
CA GLY A 57 8.55 -2.16 -12.20
C GLY A 57 8.00 -0.81 -11.74
N ASP A 58 7.79 -0.67 -10.44
CA ASP A 58 7.26 0.55 -9.80
C ASP A 58 8.34 1.62 -9.58
N GLY A 59 9.04 2.03 -10.65
CA GLY A 59 10.00 3.15 -10.58
C GLY A 59 11.40 2.77 -10.13
N MET A 60 11.79 1.50 -10.26
CA MET A 60 13.10 0.99 -9.85
C MET A 60 14.15 1.09 -10.96
N SER A 61 15.43 1.05 -10.58
CA SER A 61 16.52 0.71 -11.48
C SER A 61 16.46 -0.77 -11.84
N TYR A 62 17.13 -1.18 -12.92
CA TYR A 62 17.17 -2.60 -13.33
C TYR A 62 17.71 -3.51 -12.21
N ASP A 63 18.79 -3.11 -11.55
CA ASP A 63 19.40 -3.90 -10.47
C ASP A 63 18.43 -4.07 -9.30
N ALA A 64 17.75 -2.99 -8.91
CA ALA A 64 16.75 -3.03 -7.84
C ALA A 64 15.53 -3.86 -8.23
N PHE A 65 15.04 -3.76 -9.47
CA PHE A 65 13.94 -4.58 -9.96
C PHE A 65 14.26 -6.09 -9.91
N LYS A 66 15.52 -6.46 -10.20
CA LYS A 66 15.96 -7.86 -10.19
C LYS A 66 16.03 -8.45 -8.77
N SER A 67 16.49 -7.68 -7.78
CA SER A 67 16.76 -8.21 -6.44
C SER A 67 15.74 -7.81 -5.37
N SER A 68 15.09 -6.66 -5.50
CA SER A 68 14.23 -6.12 -4.44
C SER A 68 13.03 -7.03 -4.20
N PRO A 69 12.67 -7.31 -2.93
CA PRO A 69 11.44 -8.03 -2.63
C PRO A 69 10.20 -7.25 -3.07
N LEU A 70 10.28 -5.92 -3.19
CA LEU A 70 9.20 -5.08 -3.74
C LEU A 70 8.87 -5.35 -5.22
N ALA A 71 9.73 -6.07 -5.93
CA ALA A 71 9.52 -6.46 -7.33
C ALA A 71 9.34 -7.98 -7.48
N VAL A 72 9.06 -8.70 -6.40
CA VAL A 72 8.75 -10.13 -6.45
C VAL A 72 7.44 -10.37 -7.21
N GLU A 73 7.39 -11.42 -8.02
CA GLU A 73 6.23 -11.70 -8.88
C GLU A 73 4.94 -11.91 -8.08
N SER A 74 5.06 -12.45 -6.86
CA SER A 74 3.94 -12.71 -5.96
C SER A 74 3.21 -11.46 -5.47
N ILE A 75 3.76 -10.25 -5.65
CA ILE A 75 3.04 -8.99 -5.38
C ILE A 75 1.89 -8.79 -6.37
N ILE A 76 2.12 -9.07 -7.65
CA ILE A 76 1.10 -8.93 -8.72
C ILE A 76 0.24 -10.19 -8.79
N ARG A 77 0.85 -11.34 -8.49
CA ARG A 77 0.24 -12.66 -8.58
C ARG A 77 0.28 -13.35 -7.22
N PRO A 78 -0.58 -12.93 -6.26
CA PRO A 78 -0.57 -13.47 -4.90
C PRO A 78 -0.54 -15.00 -4.88
N GLU A 79 -1.21 -15.66 -5.83
CA GLU A 79 -1.25 -17.12 -5.94
C GLU A 79 0.13 -17.79 -5.98
N LEU A 80 1.16 -17.12 -6.51
CA LEU A 80 2.53 -17.66 -6.61
C LEU A 80 3.30 -17.66 -5.29
N SER A 81 2.86 -16.92 -4.28
CA SER A 81 3.56 -16.86 -2.99
C SER A 81 3.55 -18.23 -2.27
N ARG A 82 4.72 -18.74 -1.91
CA ARG A 82 4.89 -19.98 -1.13
C ARG A 82 5.37 -19.74 0.30
N ILE A 83 5.30 -18.49 0.77
CA ILE A 83 5.86 -18.14 2.08
C ILE A 83 5.10 -18.78 3.25
N HIS A 84 3.81 -19.11 3.05
CA HIS A 84 3.01 -19.88 4.00
C HIS A 84 3.55 -21.31 4.21
N GLU A 85 4.31 -21.84 3.24
CA GLU A 85 5.04 -23.12 3.33
C GLU A 85 6.46 -22.94 3.89
N GLY A 86 6.84 -21.73 4.28
CA GLY A 86 8.20 -21.39 4.71
C GLY A 86 9.20 -21.17 3.56
N VAL A 87 8.73 -21.02 2.31
CA VAL A 87 9.59 -20.84 1.13
C VAL A 87 9.46 -19.42 0.57
N ALA A 88 10.53 -18.64 0.66
CA ALA A 88 10.61 -17.29 0.10
C ALA A 88 11.08 -17.29 -1.36
N LEU A 89 10.61 -16.32 -2.15
CA LEU A 89 11.05 -16.14 -3.54
C LEU A 89 12.26 -15.21 -3.65
N ARG A 90 12.36 -14.21 -2.77
CA ARG A 90 13.47 -13.22 -2.73
C ARG A 90 13.91 -12.91 -1.32
N ASP A 91 12.98 -12.63 -0.40
CA ASP A 91 13.31 -12.20 0.96
C ASP A 91 12.28 -12.78 1.94
N TYR A 92 12.75 -13.63 2.86
CA TYR A 92 11.87 -14.35 3.76
C TYR A 92 11.15 -13.43 4.74
N ASP A 93 11.87 -12.55 5.42
CA ASP A 93 11.31 -11.71 6.47
C ASP A 93 10.33 -10.69 5.87
N TRP A 94 10.70 -10.11 4.72
CA TRP A 94 9.82 -9.19 4.00
C TRP A 94 8.57 -9.90 3.50
N GLU A 95 8.69 -11.04 2.82
CA GLU A 95 7.53 -11.76 2.28
C GLU A 95 6.62 -12.30 3.38
N MET A 96 7.18 -12.76 4.50
CA MET A 96 6.41 -13.19 5.67
C MET A 96 5.60 -12.01 6.21
N ALA A 97 6.25 -10.86 6.40
CA ALA A 97 5.58 -9.65 6.87
C ALA A 97 4.52 -9.13 5.88
N HIS A 98 4.69 -9.29 4.57
CA HIS A 98 3.79 -8.69 3.57
C HIS A 98 2.66 -9.60 3.10
N HIS A 99 2.90 -10.91 3.02
CA HIS A 99 1.90 -11.88 2.54
C HIS A 99 1.14 -12.56 3.69
N MET A 100 1.76 -12.77 4.86
CA MET A 100 1.10 -13.39 6.02
C MET A 100 0.50 -12.31 6.93
N GLN A 101 -0.44 -11.55 6.37
CA GLN A 101 -1.16 -10.51 7.09
C GLN A 101 -2.56 -10.99 7.49
N PRO A 102 -3.04 -10.72 8.72
CA PRO A 102 -4.38 -11.08 9.12
C PRO A 102 -5.46 -10.44 8.23
N HIS A 103 -6.41 -11.26 7.78
CA HIS A 103 -7.54 -10.82 6.98
C HIS A 103 -8.87 -11.09 7.70
N ILE A 104 -9.85 -10.24 7.41
CA ILE A 104 -11.20 -10.32 7.92
C ILE A 104 -12.14 -10.63 6.76
N VAL A 105 -12.91 -11.70 6.91
CA VAL A 105 -14.05 -12.03 6.05
C VAL A 105 -15.31 -11.45 6.69
N TYR A 106 -16.09 -10.69 5.94
CA TYR A 106 -17.27 -9.99 6.46
C TYR A 106 -18.42 -9.98 5.44
N LEU A 107 -19.64 -9.78 5.95
CA LEU A 107 -20.78 -9.34 5.16
C LEU A 107 -20.85 -7.82 5.21
N SER A 108 -21.04 -7.16 4.06
CA SER A 108 -21.38 -5.74 3.99
C SER A 108 -22.75 -5.53 3.38
N LYS A 109 -23.54 -4.65 4.01
CA LYS A 109 -24.82 -4.18 3.50
C LYS A 109 -24.61 -2.85 2.81
N THR A 110 -24.67 -2.89 1.47
CA THR A 110 -24.62 -1.71 0.60
C THR A 110 -26.02 -1.55 -0.03
N ALA A 111 -26.12 -1.47 -1.36
CA ALA A 111 -27.41 -1.66 -2.06
C ALA A 111 -27.94 -3.11 -1.94
N GLY A 112 -27.05 -4.06 -1.61
CA GLY A 112 -27.37 -5.44 -1.28
C GLY A 112 -26.31 -6.03 -0.35
N ILE A 113 -26.50 -7.30 0.04
CA ILE A 113 -25.53 -8.03 0.87
C ILE A 113 -24.38 -8.53 -0.02
N LYS A 114 -23.15 -8.24 0.39
CA LYS A 114 -21.91 -8.71 -0.26
C LYS A 114 -21.01 -9.40 0.74
N VAL A 115 -20.23 -10.37 0.28
CA VAL A 115 -19.11 -10.93 1.05
C VAL A 115 -17.85 -10.15 0.66
N GLY A 116 -17.13 -9.65 1.64
CA GLY A 116 -15.86 -8.95 1.46
C GLY A 116 -14.72 -9.62 2.22
N VAL A 117 -13.50 -9.41 1.73
CA VAL A 117 -12.25 -9.77 2.41
C VAL A 117 -11.36 -8.54 2.44
N THR A 118 -10.75 -8.24 3.58
CA THR A 118 -9.81 -7.12 3.70
C THR A 118 -8.80 -7.39 4.80
N ARG A 119 -7.65 -6.71 4.77
CA ARG A 119 -6.69 -6.73 5.89
C ARG A 119 -7.36 -6.18 7.15
N GLU A 120 -7.03 -6.76 8.30
CA GLU A 120 -7.57 -6.32 9.59
C GLU A 120 -7.35 -4.82 9.84
N THR A 121 -6.19 -4.30 9.46
CA THR A 121 -5.81 -2.89 9.60
C THR A 121 -6.65 -1.92 8.75
N GLN A 122 -7.43 -2.42 7.79
CA GLN A 122 -8.28 -1.62 6.91
C GLN A 122 -9.73 -1.51 7.39
N ILE A 123 -10.07 -2.11 8.53
CA ILE A 123 -11.37 -1.95 9.17
C ILE A 123 -11.37 -0.68 10.04
N PRO A 124 -12.39 0.20 9.96
CA PRO A 124 -13.58 0.14 9.11
C PRO A 124 -13.45 0.87 7.76
N TYR A 125 -12.29 1.47 7.44
CA TYR A 125 -12.08 2.29 6.24
C TYR A 125 -12.59 1.61 4.96
N ARG A 126 -12.27 0.33 4.75
CA ARG A 126 -12.71 -0.43 3.58
C ARG A 126 -14.22 -0.53 3.44
N TRP A 127 -14.96 -0.59 4.55
CA TRP A 127 -16.42 -0.65 4.54
C TRP A 127 -17.02 0.70 4.14
N ILE A 128 -16.44 1.78 4.66
CA ILE A 128 -16.83 3.16 4.33
C ILE A 128 -16.60 3.42 2.84
N ASP A 129 -15.42 3.04 2.31
CA ASP A 129 -15.07 3.19 0.89
C ASP A 129 -16.00 2.41 -0.04
N GLN A 130 -16.62 1.32 0.45
CA GLN A 130 -17.62 0.54 -0.30
C GLN A 130 -19.04 1.09 -0.20
N GLY A 131 -19.27 2.13 0.61
CA GLY A 131 -20.59 2.65 0.92
C GLY A 131 -21.44 1.66 1.73
N ALA A 132 -20.80 0.85 2.59
CA ALA A 132 -21.53 -0.05 3.48
C ALA A 132 -22.17 0.73 4.63
N VAL A 133 -23.47 0.53 4.84
CA VAL A 133 -24.18 1.10 5.99
C VAL A 133 -24.02 0.25 7.24
N GLU A 134 -23.85 -1.06 7.06
CA GLU A 134 -23.64 -2.03 8.13
C GLU A 134 -22.67 -3.12 7.63
N ALA A 135 -21.88 -3.68 8.55
CA ALA A 135 -21.02 -4.82 8.28
C ALA A 135 -21.01 -5.80 9.45
N LEU A 136 -20.90 -7.10 9.14
CA LEU A 136 -20.81 -8.18 10.12
C LEU A 136 -19.55 -8.99 9.84
N ILE A 137 -18.64 -9.06 10.80
CA ILE A 137 -17.45 -9.93 10.72
C ILE A 137 -17.89 -11.39 10.86
N LEU A 138 -17.46 -12.22 9.91
CA LEU A 138 -17.72 -13.66 9.90
C LEU A 138 -16.53 -14.46 10.42
N ALA A 139 -15.32 -14.10 10.01
CA ALA A 139 -14.10 -14.81 10.38
C ALA A 139 -12.87 -13.90 10.31
N LYS A 140 -11.85 -14.29 11.08
CA LYS A 140 -10.48 -13.77 10.97
C LYS A 140 -9.56 -14.90 10.53
N THR A 141 -8.77 -14.66 9.49
CA THR A 141 -7.80 -15.62 8.94
C THR A 141 -6.39 -15.04 9.04
N PRO A 142 -5.34 -15.88 9.18
CA PRO A 142 -3.95 -15.40 9.27
C PRO A 142 -3.40 -14.85 7.94
N THR A 143 -4.05 -15.18 6.82
CA THR A 143 -3.74 -14.73 5.46
C THR A 143 -5.02 -14.78 4.61
N ASP A 144 -5.02 -14.14 3.46
CA ASP A 144 -6.08 -14.23 2.43
C ASP A 144 -6.01 -15.54 1.64
N LYS A 145 -4.91 -16.27 1.77
CA LYS A 145 -4.74 -17.59 1.15
C LYS A 145 -5.46 -18.69 1.90
N ARG A 146 -5.91 -19.68 1.12
CA ARG A 146 -6.32 -20.98 1.63
C ARG A 146 -5.07 -21.74 2.07
N LEU A 147 -5.05 -22.16 3.33
CA LEU A 147 -4.06 -23.07 3.90
C LEU A 147 -4.69 -24.46 3.83
N ASP A 148 -4.19 -25.33 2.96
CA ASP A 148 -4.61 -26.74 2.86
C ASP A 148 -3.79 -27.63 3.80
#